data_AF-A0A833P9S1-F1
#
_entry.id   AF-A0A833P9S1-F1
#
_cell.length_a   1.000
_cell.length_b   1.000
_cell.length_c   1.000
_cell.angle_alpha   90.00
_cell.angle_beta   90.00
_cell.angle_gamma   90.00
#
_symmetry.space_group_name_H-M   'P 1'
#
loop_
_entity.id
_entity.type
_entity.pdbx_description
1 polymer ?
#
loop_
_entity_poly.entity_id
_entity_poly.type
_entity_poly.pdbx_seq_one_letter_code
_entity_poly.pdbx_strand_id
1 'polypeptide(L)'
;MSLSSLDLNLIVLLVLLACGIFSHNTAVTIAAGVLIIFRITPLSEFFPLLQTHGLEVGIIILTIGVLTPIASGKIPGDVILKSFMHWKSLAAIAIGLLVAWLGGPWGFANDQPT
;
A
#
# COMPACT_ATOMS: atom_id res chain seq x y z
N MET A 1 14.69 -27.41 2.25
CA MET A 1 14.37 -26.70 0.99
C MET A 1 13.76 -25.32 1.32
N SER A 2 14.50 -24.46 2.04
CA SER A 2 14.03 -23.15 2.56
C SER A 2 14.90 -21.97 2.07
N LEU A 3 16.10 -22.23 1.55
CA LEU A 3 17.06 -21.18 1.17
C LEU A 3 16.58 -20.35 -0.04
N SER A 4 15.99 -20.98 -1.06
CA SER A 4 15.57 -20.30 -2.29
C SER A 4 14.41 -19.30 -2.09
N SER A 5 13.45 -19.60 -1.21
CA SER A 5 12.33 -18.69 -0.91
C SER A 5 12.74 -17.55 0.04
N LEU A 6 13.79 -17.75 0.84
CA LEU A 6 14.39 -16.70 1.66
C LEU A 6 15.12 -15.69 0.77
N ASP A 7 15.94 -16.14 -0.17
CA ASP A 7 16.71 -15.28 -1.08
C ASP A 7 15.81 -14.36 -1.94
N LEU A 8 14.73 -14.89 -2.52
CA LEU A 8 13.83 -14.09 -3.38
C LEU A 8 13.12 -12.98 -2.59
N ASN A 9 12.59 -13.30 -1.39
CA ASN A 9 11.95 -12.29 -0.54
C ASN A 9 12.95 -11.23 -0.04
N LEU A 10 14.19 -11.61 0.27
CA LEU A 10 15.25 -10.69 0.68
C LEU A 10 15.64 -9.75 -0.48
N ILE A 11 15.75 -10.29 -1.69
CA ILE A 11 16.00 -9.51 -2.92
C ILE A 11 14.87 -8.51 -3.17
N VAL A 12 13.61 -8.92 -3.03
CA VAL A 12 12.45 -8.02 -3.18
C VAL A 12 12.49 -6.91 -2.13
N LEU A 13 12.74 -7.22 -0.86
CA LEU A 13 12.87 -6.22 0.20
C LEU A 13 14.04 -5.27 -0.04
N LEU A 14 15.18 -5.77 -0.51
CA LEU A 14 16.36 -4.97 -0.80
C LEU A 14 16.11 -3.99 -1.96
N VAL A 15 15.42 -4.45 -3.01
CA VAL A 15 14.96 -3.58 -4.10
C VAL A 15 13.98 -2.53 -3.59
N LEU A 16 13.05 -2.91 -2.69
CA LEU A 16 12.12 -1.96 -2.07
C LEU A 16 12.85 -0.92 -1.21
N LEU A 17 13.86 -1.32 -0.45
CA LEU A 17 14.69 -0.42 0.36
C LEU A 17 15.47 0.55 -0.54
N ALA A 18 16.10 0.06 -1.60
CA ALA A 18 16.79 0.88 -2.58
C ALA A 18 15.83 1.87 -3.26
N CYS A 19 14.62 1.42 -3.60
CA CYS A 19 13.56 2.27 -4.13
C CYS A 19 13.10 3.34 -3.11
N GLY A 20 12.96 2.99 -1.83
CA GLY A 20 12.62 3.93 -0.75
C GLY A 20 13.67 5.03 -0.57
N ILE A 21 14.94 4.66 -0.63
CA ILE A 21 16.08 5.60 -0.58
C ILE A 21 16.08 6.50 -1.82
N PHE A 22 15.89 5.94 -3.01
CA PHE A 22 15.81 6.71 -4.25
C PHE A 22 14.60 7.66 -4.28
N SER A 23 13.46 7.23 -3.73
CA SER A 23 12.25 8.04 -3.55
C SER A 23 12.40 9.11 -2.46
N HIS A 24 13.48 9.07 -1.67
CA HIS A 24 13.68 9.91 -0.49
C HIS A 24 12.49 9.84 0.48
N ASN A 25 11.80 8.70 0.51
CA ASN A 25 10.58 8.49 1.28
C ASN A 25 10.91 7.73 2.56
N THR A 26 10.98 8.46 3.66
CA THR A 26 11.33 7.92 4.97
C THR A 26 10.37 6.81 5.40
N ALA A 27 9.09 6.89 5.04
CA ALA A 27 8.12 5.85 5.39
C ALA A 27 8.42 4.51 4.68
N VAL A 28 8.72 4.56 3.38
CA VAL A 28 9.07 3.35 2.60
C VAL A 28 10.40 2.76 3.07
N THR A 29 11.40 3.61 3.32
CA THR A 29 12.71 3.18 3.82
C THR A 29 12.62 2.53 5.20
N ILE A 30 11.85 3.13 6.13
CA ILE A 30 11.63 2.55 7.46
C ILE A 30 10.86 1.23 7.34
N ALA A 31 9.79 1.17 6.54
CA ALA A 31 9.03 -0.05 6.35
C ALA A 31 9.90 -1.19 5.79
N ALA A 32 10.67 -0.93 4.72
CA ALA A 32 11.56 -1.91 4.13
C ALA A 32 12.67 -2.34 5.12
N GLY A 33 13.27 -1.41 5.85
CA GLY A 33 14.28 -1.72 6.87
C GLY A 33 13.75 -2.59 8.01
N VAL A 34 12.58 -2.25 8.55
CA VAL A 34 11.90 -3.05 9.59
C VAL A 34 11.55 -4.44 9.07
N LEU A 35 11.04 -4.54 7.84
CA LEU A 35 10.74 -5.82 7.22
C LEU A 35 12.01 -6.68 7.02
N ILE A 36 13.17 -6.08 6.71
CA ILE A 36 14.45 -6.81 6.59
C ILE A 36 14.86 -7.39 7.94
N ILE A 37 14.75 -6.61 9.03
CA ILE A 37 15.04 -7.05 10.39
C ILE A 37 14.08 -8.18 10.81
N PHE A 38 12.79 -8.03 10.52
CA PHE A 38 11.77 -9.05 10.77
C PHE A 38 11.96 -10.31 9.92
N ARG A 39 12.62 -10.22 8.76
CA ARG A 39 12.93 -11.36 7.90
C ARG A 39 14.15 -12.16 8.39
N ILE A 40 15.15 -11.48 8.95
CA ILE A 40 16.35 -12.11 9.53
C ILE A 40 16.00 -12.89 10.82
N THR A 41 14.97 -12.45 11.54
CA THR A 41 14.44 -13.17 12.69
C THR A 41 13.35 -14.14 12.20
N PRO A 42 13.30 -15.43 12.59
CA PRO A 42 12.34 -16.40 12.04
C PRO A 42 10.90 -16.21 12.57
N LEU A 43 10.45 -14.97 12.72
CA LEU A 43 9.11 -14.57 13.17
C LEU A 43 8.06 -14.69 12.06
N SER A 44 8.19 -15.68 11.17
CA SER A 44 7.15 -16.00 10.18
C SER A 44 5.78 -16.29 10.82
N GLU A 45 5.76 -16.64 12.10
CA GLU A 45 4.55 -16.89 12.90
C GLU A 45 3.89 -15.60 13.44
N PHE A 46 4.64 -14.50 13.57
CA PHE A 46 4.09 -13.19 13.98
C PHE A 46 3.68 -12.32 12.79
N PHE A 47 4.15 -12.62 11.58
CA PHE A 47 3.66 -12.01 10.34
C PHE A 47 2.13 -12.04 10.22
N PRO A 48 1.43 -13.18 10.40
CA PRO A 48 -0.03 -13.18 10.34
C PRO A 48 -0.66 -12.29 11.41
N LEU A 49 -0.14 -12.24 12.64
CA LEU A 49 -0.64 -11.35 13.70
C LEU A 49 -0.44 -9.86 13.37
N LEU A 50 0.75 -9.48 12.89
CA LEU A 50 1.00 -8.12 12.39
C LEU A 50 0.15 -7.80 11.15
N GLN A 51 -0.11 -8.79 10.31
CA GLN A 51 -0.87 -8.60 9.08
C GLN A 51 -2.37 -8.47 9.33
N THR A 52 -2.98 -9.14 10.32
CA THR A 52 -4.40 -8.89 10.65
C THR A 52 -4.55 -7.65 11.52
N HIS A 53 -3.90 -7.59 12.67
CA HIS A 53 -4.13 -6.51 13.63
C HIS A 53 -3.41 -5.22 13.23
N GLY A 54 -2.19 -5.31 12.70
CA GLY A 54 -1.43 -4.13 12.26
C GLY A 54 -2.03 -3.51 10.99
N LEU A 55 -2.53 -4.32 10.06
CA LEU A 55 -3.19 -3.81 8.86
C LEU A 55 -4.55 -3.19 9.19
N GLU A 56 -5.36 -3.83 10.03
CA GLU A 56 -6.67 -3.29 10.44
C GLU A 56 -6.52 -1.94 11.12
N VAL A 57 -5.64 -1.84 12.12
CA VAL A 57 -5.34 -0.56 12.80
C VAL A 57 -4.74 0.45 11.83
N GLY A 58 -3.85 0.03 10.93
CA GLY A 58 -3.25 0.89 9.91
C GLY A 58 -4.28 1.49 8.94
N ILE A 59 -5.23 0.68 8.46
CA ILE A 59 -6.30 1.14 7.56
C ILE A 59 -7.25 2.09 8.29
N ILE A 60 -7.57 1.82 9.56
CA ILE A 60 -8.41 2.72 10.36
C ILE A 60 -7.74 4.10 10.49
N ILE A 61 -6.45 4.12 10.87
CA ILE A 61 -5.67 5.38 10.99
C ILE A 61 -5.58 6.10 9.63
N LEU A 62 -5.33 5.37 8.54
CA LEU A 62 -5.30 5.92 7.19
C LEU A 62 -6.65 6.54 6.80
N THR A 63 -7.75 5.85 7.09
CA THR A 63 -9.12 6.30 6.80
C THR A 63 -9.44 7.58 7.55
N ILE A 64 -9.09 7.65 8.83
CA ILE A 64 -9.22 8.87 9.63
C ILE A 64 -8.38 10.00 9.00
N GLY A 65 -7.13 9.74 8.63
CA GLY A 65 -6.26 10.74 7.99
C GLY A 65 -6.83 11.30 6.68
N VAL A 66 -7.42 10.45 5.84
CA VAL A 66 -8.06 10.85 4.58
C VAL A 66 -9.39 11.60 4.82
N LEU A 67 -10.15 11.25 5.85
CA LEU A 67 -11.39 11.94 6.22
C LEU A 67 -11.16 13.24 7.02
N THR A 68 -10.01 13.39 7.68
CA THR A 68 -9.63 14.57 8.47
C THR A 68 -9.77 15.91 7.71
N PRO A 69 -9.29 16.08 6.45
CA PRO A 69 -9.47 17.32 5.71
C PRO A 69 -10.95 17.67 5.44
N ILE A 70 -11.84 16.67 5.37
CA ILE A 70 -13.28 16.85 5.21
C ILE A 70 -13.90 17.31 6.54
N ALA A 71 -13.49 16.69 7.66
CA ALA A 71 -13.97 17.01 9.01
C ALA A 71 -13.46 18.36 9.54
N SER A 72 -12.26 18.81 9.11
CA SER A 72 -11.67 20.08 9.58
C SER A 72 -12.41 21.34 9.10
N GLY A 73 -13.43 21.23 8.23
CA GLY A 73 -14.31 22.35 7.85
C GLY A 73 -13.65 23.51 7.10
N LYS A 74 -12.36 23.40 6.74
CA LYS A 74 -11.59 24.45 6.05
C LYS A 74 -11.89 24.56 4.55
N ILE A 75 -12.71 23.67 4.01
CA ILE A 75 -13.02 23.64 2.58
C ILE A 75 -14.51 23.99 2.39
N PRO A 76 -14.85 25.22 1.94
CA PRO A 76 -16.23 25.56 1.60
C PRO A 76 -16.73 24.60 0.51
N GLY A 77 -17.93 24.03 0.67
CA GLY A 77 -18.46 22.99 -0.22
C GLY A 77 -18.45 23.35 -1.71
N ASP A 78 -18.48 24.65 -2.02
CA ASP A 78 -18.36 25.19 -3.38
C ASP A 78 -17.04 24.86 -4.09
N VAL A 79 -15.91 24.76 -3.38
CA VAL A 79 -14.62 24.41 -4.03
C VAL A 79 -14.42 22.90 -4.18
N ILE A 80 -15.13 22.10 -3.38
CA ILE A 80 -15.14 20.64 -3.49
C ILE A 80 -15.87 20.27 -4.78
N LEU A 81 -17.11 20.75 -4.96
CA LEU A 81 -17.88 20.48 -6.18
C LEU A 81 -17.19 21.01 -7.44
N LYS A 82 -16.55 22.18 -7.38
CA LYS A 82 -15.79 22.72 -8.51
C LYS A 82 -14.50 21.94 -8.82
N SER A 83 -13.86 21.34 -7.80
CA SER A 83 -12.67 20.49 -7.98
C SER A 83 -13.03 19.09 -8.48
N PHE A 84 -14.15 18.51 -8.01
CA PHE A 84 -14.68 17.25 -8.52
C PHE A 84 -15.10 17.37 -9.99
N MET A 85 -15.60 18.54 -10.42
CA MET A 85 -15.92 18.82 -11.82
C MET A 85 -14.69 19.18 -12.68
N HIS A 86 -13.50 19.32 -12.09
CA HIS A 86 -12.28 19.61 -12.81
C HIS A 86 -11.74 18.35 -13.48
N TRP A 87 -11.28 18.45 -14.73
CA TRP A 87 -10.73 17.34 -15.53
C TRP A 87 -9.67 16.50 -14.78
N LYS A 88 -8.94 17.13 -13.86
CA LYS A 88 -7.95 16.49 -12.98
C LYS A 88 -8.57 15.46 -12.03
N SER A 89 -9.74 15.72 -11.45
CA SER A 89 -10.42 14.79 -10.55
C SER A 89 -10.98 13.59 -11.31
N LEU A 90 -11.57 13.83 -12.49
CA LEU A 90 -12.05 12.75 -13.36
C LEU A 90 -10.91 11.83 -13.82
N ALA A 91 -9.77 12.43 -14.23
CA ALA A 91 -8.58 11.68 -14.57
C ALA A 91 -8.02 10.89 -13.36
N ALA A 92 -8.00 11.47 -12.16
CA ALA A 92 -7.57 10.77 -10.95
C ALA A 92 -8.47 9.56 -10.62
N ILE A 93 -9.79 9.70 -10.78
CA ILE A 93 -10.75 8.60 -10.59
C ILE A 93 -10.54 7.51 -11.66
N ALA A 94 -10.36 7.88 -12.93
CA ALA A 94 -10.09 6.93 -14.02
C ALA A 94 -8.79 6.16 -13.80
N ILE A 95 -7.72 6.85 -13.40
CA ILE A 95 -6.44 6.22 -13.07
C ILE A 95 -6.60 5.30 -11.83
N GLY A 96 -7.35 5.74 -10.82
CA GLY A 96 -7.63 4.94 -9.63
C GLY A 96 -8.38 3.65 -9.95
N LEU A 97 -9.40 3.72 -10.82
CA LEU A 97 -10.12 2.55 -11.33
C LEU A 97 -9.21 1.63 -12.14
N LEU A 98 -8.36 2.17 -13.01
CA LEU A 98 -7.40 1.37 -13.79
C LEU A 98 -6.38 0.66 -12.91
N VAL A 99 -5.84 1.34 -11.90
CA VAL A 99 -4.91 0.72 -10.93
C VAL A 99 -5.60 -0.36 -10.11
N ALA A 100 -6.83 -0.11 -9.61
CA ALA A 100 -7.59 -1.13 -8.88
C ALA A 100 -7.93 -2.33 -9.76
N TRP A 101 -8.19 -2.10 -11.05
CA TRP A 101 -8.42 -3.15 -12.03
C TRP A 101 -7.16 -3.99 -12.27
N LEU A 102 -5.98 -3.37 -12.38
CA LEU A 102 -4.70 -4.07 -12.54
C LEU A 102 -4.22 -4.80 -11.26
N GLY A 103 -4.56 -4.27 -10.08
CA GLY A 103 -4.20 -4.87 -8.79
C GLY A 103 -5.15 -5.96 -8.30
N GLY A 104 -6.37 -6.04 -8.86
CA GLY A 104 -7.35 -7.08 -8.55
C GLY A 104 -7.18 -8.35 -9.39
N PRO A 105 -7.95 -9.42 -9.12
CA PRO A 105 -7.85 -10.72 -9.82
C PRO A 105 -8.17 -10.74 -11.33
N TRP A 106 -8.30 -9.57 -11.99
CA TRP A 106 -8.86 -9.41 -13.33
C TRP A 106 -7.96 -9.88 -14.49
N GLY A 107 -6.78 -10.44 -14.22
CA GLY A 107 -5.81 -10.82 -15.25
C GLY A 107 -5.36 -12.29 -15.31
N PHE A 108 -5.53 -13.09 -14.25
CA PHE A 108 -4.90 -14.42 -14.19
C PHE A 108 -5.74 -15.53 -13.54
N ALA A 109 -7.03 -15.32 -13.33
CA ALA A 109 -7.91 -16.31 -12.70
C ALA A 109 -8.64 -17.26 -13.67
N ASN A 110 -8.14 -17.47 -14.90
CA ASN A 110 -8.79 -18.35 -15.88
C ASN A 110 -8.05 -19.67 -16.18
N ASP A 111 -7.12 -20.11 -15.34
CA ASP A 111 -6.47 -21.43 -15.46
C ASP A 111 -6.30 -22.14 -14.09
N GLN A 112 -7.38 -22.28 -13.33
CA GLN A 112 -7.44 -23.27 -12.25
C GLN A 112 -8.43 -24.35 -12.68
N PRO A 113 -8.00 -25.51 -13.22
CA PRO A 113 -8.86 -26.67 -13.29
C PRO A 113 -9.15 -27.14 -11.86
N THR A 114 -10.44 -27.40 -11.63
CA THR A 114 -11.10 -27.91 -10.42
C THR A 114 -10.26 -28.78 -9.49
#